data_AF-A0A970ALW2-F1
#
_entry.id   AF-A0A970ALW2-F1
#
_cell.length_a   1.000
_cell.length_b   1.000
_cell.length_c   1.000
_cell.angle_alpha   90.00
_cell.angle_beta   90.00
_cell.angle_gamma   90.00
#
_symmetry.space_group_name_H-M   'P 1'
#
loop_
_entity.id
_entity.type
_entity.pdbx_description
1 polymer ?
#
loop_
_entity_poly.entity_id
_entity_poly.type
_entity_poly.pdbx_seq_one_letter_code
_entity_poly.pdbx_strand_id
1 'polypeptide(L)'
;MDNKSTANGQQIDTNKNIKNEKKKDNIPFAEIIDYLNSKTGKNFKHTTKKTQSLIRARLNEGFTIEDLRKVIDTKVADWKGTEYEKYLRPETLFGTKFEAYLNQKPSRRSSLCDQQRLASLGDQVKEVETAKPSVLSLREQLEAIKRLKRSDVV
;
A
#
# COMPACT_ATOMS: atom_id res chain seq x y z
N MET A 1 -18.55 -31.48 42.84
CA MET A 1 -19.02 -30.12 43.16
C MET A 1 -17.94 -29.48 44.05
N ASP A 2 -17.23 -28.40 43.75
CA ASP A 2 -17.23 -27.40 42.68
C ASP A 2 -15.83 -26.72 42.62
N ASN A 3 -15.41 -26.32 41.42
CA ASN A 3 -14.25 -25.44 41.19
C ASN A 3 -14.53 -24.00 41.69
N LYS A 4 -13.49 -23.19 41.96
CA LYS A 4 -13.19 -21.91 41.24
C LYS A 4 -12.28 -20.91 41.99
N SER A 5 -11.45 -20.22 41.18
CA SER A 5 -10.66 -18.97 41.38
C SER A 5 -9.27 -19.11 42.02
N THR A 6 -8.17 -19.16 41.25
CA THR A 6 -7.57 -18.13 40.34
C THR A 6 -6.99 -16.92 41.08
N ALA A 7 -5.67 -16.93 41.27
CA ALA A 7 -4.85 -15.74 41.45
C ALA A 7 -3.55 -15.94 40.66
N ASN A 8 -3.58 -15.58 39.37
CA ASN A 8 -2.40 -15.51 38.52
C ASN A 8 -2.02 -14.03 38.40
N GLY A 9 -0.91 -13.65 39.02
CA GLY A 9 -0.31 -12.33 38.93
C GLY A 9 1.21 -12.49 38.87
N GLN A 10 1.70 -13.05 37.76
CA GLN A 10 3.14 -13.09 37.49
C GLN A 10 3.63 -11.66 37.26
N GLN A 11 4.44 -11.20 38.22
CA GLN A 11 5.34 -10.07 38.07
C GLN A 11 6.21 -10.29 36.84
N ILE A 12 6.25 -9.31 35.94
CA ILE A 12 7.22 -9.25 34.85
C ILE A 12 8.26 -8.19 35.19
N ASP A 13 9.39 -8.64 35.72
CA ASP A 13 10.59 -7.86 35.95
C ASP A 13 11.08 -7.28 34.62
N THR A 14 10.92 -5.97 34.44
CA THR A 14 11.36 -5.29 33.22
C THR A 14 12.81 -4.85 33.38
N ASN A 15 13.76 -5.78 33.26
CA ASN A 15 15.18 -5.44 33.11
C ASN A 15 15.65 -5.76 31.69
N LYS A 16 15.25 -4.91 30.73
CA LYS A 16 15.79 -4.94 29.36
C LYS A 16 16.77 -3.79 29.19
N ASN A 17 17.97 -3.98 29.74
CA ASN A 17 19.16 -3.22 29.41
C ASN A 17 19.55 -3.50 27.94
N ILE A 18 18.88 -2.85 26.99
CA ILE A 18 19.33 -2.81 25.59
C ILE A 18 20.13 -1.52 25.44
N LYS A 19 21.43 -1.61 25.71
CA LYS A 19 22.41 -0.67 25.19
C LYS A 19 22.46 -0.85 23.67
N ASN A 20 21.54 -0.20 22.95
CA ASN A 20 21.60 -0.15 21.50
C ASN A 20 22.59 0.96 21.14
N GLU A 21 23.76 0.55 20.69
CA GLU A 21 24.82 1.43 20.21
C GLU A 21 24.24 2.36 19.14
N LYS A 22 24.50 3.66 19.31
CA LYS A 22 24.10 4.72 18.38
C LYS A 22 24.86 4.55 17.07
N LYS A 23 24.48 3.59 16.24
CA LYS A 23 24.70 3.74 14.81
C LYS A 23 23.89 4.95 14.39
N LYS A 24 24.58 5.93 13.83
CA LYS A 24 23.99 7.10 13.20
C LYS A 24 23.38 6.63 11.88
N ASP A 25 22.46 5.68 11.96
CA ASP A 25 21.70 5.21 10.82
C ASP A 25 20.91 6.40 10.35
N ASN A 26 21.15 6.79 9.10
CA ASN A 26 20.43 7.84 8.43
C ASN A 26 19.00 7.35 8.21
N ILE A 27 18.20 7.34 9.28
CA ILE A 27 16.83 6.86 9.24
C ILE A 27 16.10 7.76 8.25
N PRO A 28 15.50 7.21 7.18
CA PRO A 28 14.87 7.99 6.13
C PRO A 28 13.48 8.47 6.58
N PHE A 29 13.46 9.37 7.58
CA PHE A 29 12.23 10.00 8.07
C PHE A 29 11.47 10.71 6.94
N ALA A 30 12.22 11.32 6.01
CA ALA A 30 11.67 12.00 4.86
C ALA A 30 10.87 11.03 4.00
N GLU A 31 11.41 9.85 3.66
CA GLU A 31 10.71 8.87 2.80
C GLU A 31 9.40 8.38 3.41
N ILE A 32 9.38 8.10 4.72
CA ILE A 32 8.19 7.57 5.40
C ILE A 32 7.08 8.62 5.44
N ILE A 33 7.44 9.87 5.73
CA ILE A 33 6.49 10.97 5.83
C ILE A 33 6.05 11.48 4.47
N ASP A 34 6.95 11.52 3.50
CA ASP A 34 6.62 11.85 2.11
C ASP A 34 5.62 10.83 1.53
N TYR A 35 5.82 9.54 1.82
CA TYR A 35 4.86 8.51 1.45
C TYR A 35 3.47 8.74 2.05
N LEU A 36 3.40 9.07 3.35
CA LEU A 36 2.15 9.43 4.00
C LEU A 36 1.49 10.66 3.35
N ASN A 37 2.29 11.69 3.06
CA ASN A 37 1.84 12.92 2.41
C ASN A 37 1.26 12.64 1.02
N SER A 38 1.98 11.86 0.20
CA SER A 38 1.55 11.44 -1.14
C SER A 38 0.21 10.69 -1.11
N LYS A 39 0.03 9.77 -0.15
CA LYS A 39 -1.21 8.97 -0.04
C LYS A 39 -2.42 9.76 0.46
N THR A 40 -2.19 10.74 1.35
CA THR A 40 -3.24 11.50 2.03
C THR A 40 -3.50 12.88 1.42
N GLY A 41 -2.63 13.37 0.54
CA GLY A 41 -2.65 14.74 0.06
C GLY A 41 -2.33 15.79 1.15
N LYS A 42 -1.76 15.36 2.29
CA LYS A 42 -1.39 16.25 3.40
C LYS A 42 0.09 16.64 3.31
N ASN A 43 0.52 17.59 4.15
CA ASN A 43 1.90 18.08 4.18
C ASN A 43 2.47 18.07 5.60
N PHE A 44 2.73 16.87 6.12
CA PHE A 44 3.38 16.67 7.41
C PHE A 44 4.89 16.90 7.30
N LYS A 45 5.47 17.48 8.35
CA LYS A 45 6.92 17.75 8.43
C LYS A 45 7.68 16.58 9.05
N HIS A 46 8.60 16.00 8.29
CA HIS A 46 9.52 14.97 8.77
C HIS A 46 10.57 15.48 9.78
N THR A 47 10.72 16.81 9.89
CA THR A 47 11.65 17.47 10.82
C THR A 47 11.12 17.58 12.26
N THR A 48 9.84 17.26 12.48
CA THR A 48 9.21 17.39 13.79
C THR A 48 9.76 16.33 14.75
N LYS A 49 10.25 16.76 15.93
CA LYS A 49 10.81 15.88 16.96
C LYS A 49 9.85 14.75 17.36
N LYS A 50 8.56 15.05 17.52
CA LYS A 50 7.53 14.04 17.87
C LYS A 50 7.44 12.94 16.82
N THR A 51 7.31 13.32 15.54
CA THR A 51 7.22 12.39 14.42
C THR A 51 8.48 11.51 14.32
N GLN A 52 9.66 12.12 14.42
CA GLN A 52 10.92 11.37 14.41
C GLN A 52 11.03 10.41 15.60
N SER A 53 10.60 10.83 16.79
CA SER A 53 10.61 10.00 17.99
C SER A 53 9.72 8.77 17.84
N LEU A 54 8.53 8.93 17.25
CA LEU A 54 7.62 7.81 17.02
C LEU A 54 8.19 6.81 16.02
N ILE A 55 8.74 7.29 14.90
CA ILE A 55 9.37 6.43 13.90
C ILE A 55 10.57 5.70 14.51
N ARG A 56 11.44 6.41 15.24
CA ARG A 56 12.59 5.79 15.94
C ARG A 56 12.15 4.73 16.94
N ALA A 57 11.09 4.98 17.69
CA ALA A 57 10.56 4.01 18.65
C ALA A 57 10.19 2.71 17.94
N ARG A 58 9.48 2.77 16.80
CA ARG A 58 9.10 1.59 16.02
C ARG A 58 10.30 0.83 15.45
N LEU A 59 11.28 1.56 14.93
CA LEU A 59 12.51 0.93 14.43
C LEU A 59 13.30 0.25 15.56
N ASN A 60 13.33 0.86 16.76
CA ASN A 60 14.00 0.28 17.92
C ASN A 60 13.24 -0.92 18.52
N GLU A 61 11.94 -1.02 18.30
CA GLU A 61 11.13 -2.21 18.64
C GLU A 61 11.37 -3.39 17.67
N GLY A 62 12.04 -3.15 16.53
CA GLY A 62 12.37 -4.17 15.54
C GLY A 62 11.49 -4.15 14.28
N PHE A 63 10.64 -3.13 14.11
CA PHE A 63 9.84 -2.97 12.90
C PHE A 63 10.67 -2.41 11.74
N THR A 64 10.31 -2.78 10.52
CA THR A 64 10.98 -2.34 9.30
C THR A 64 10.29 -1.13 8.67
N ILE A 65 10.99 -0.40 7.79
CA ILE A 65 10.40 0.69 7.00
C ILE A 65 9.19 0.20 6.18
N GLU A 66 9.26 -1.04 5.69
CA GLU A 66 8.16 -1.67 4.96
C GLU A 66 6.92 -1.86 5.83
N ASP A 67 7.08 -2.23 7.11
CA ASP A 67 5.97 -2.32 8.06
C ASP A 67 5.31 -0.95 8.29
N LEU A 68 6.12 0.12 8.41
CA LEU A 68 5.59 1.48 8.52
C LEU A 68 4.77 1.85 7.27
N ARG A 69 5.26 1.54 6.07
CA ARG A 69 4.54 1.77 4.81
C ARG A 69 3.24 0.96 4.75
N LYS A 70 3.29 -0.30 5.16
CA LYS A 70 2.13 -1.21 5.20
C LYS A 70 1.01 -0.67 6.10
N VAL A 71 1.35 -0.16 7.28
CA VAL A 71 0.36 0.47 8.19
C VAL A 71 -0.27 1.70 7.54
N ILE A 72 0.52 2.52 6.83
CA ILE A 72 0.00 3.68 6.07
C ILE A 72 -1.00 3.18 5.03
N ASP A 73 -0.65 2.21 4.20
CA ASP A 73 -1.53 1.71 3.15
C ASP A 73 -2.83 1.12 3.71
N THR A 74 -2.76 0.29 4.76
CA THR A 74 -3.94 -0.28 5.41
C THR A 74 -4.87 0.81 5.93
N LYS A 75 -4.34 1.82 6.62
CA LYS A 75 -5.16 2.89 7.21
C LYS A 75 -5.65 3.90 6.21
N VAL A 76 -4.87 4.22 5.20
CA VAL A 76 -5.33 5.05 4.10
C VAL A 76 -6.47 4.34 3.38
N ALA A 77 -6.37 3.05 3.09
CA ALA A 77 -7.45 2.31 2.44
C ALA A 77 -8.74 2.26 3.29
N ASP A 78 -8.63 2.13 4.61
CA ASP A 78 -9.80 2.08 5.50
C ASP A 78 -10.41 3.46 5.80
N TRP A 79 -9.60 4.51 5.92
CA TRP A 79 -10.05 5.80 6.45
C TRP A 79 -10.18 6.88 5.38
N LYS A 80 -9.51 6.76 4.24
CA LYS A 80 -9.62 7.74 3.15
C LYS A 80 -11.05 7.79 2.63
N GLY A 81 -11.60 9.00 2.47
CA GLY A 81 -12.99 9.20 2.10
C GLY A 81 -14.02 8.93 3.19
N THR A 82 -13.60 8.70 4.44
CA THR A 82 -14.50 8.56 5.61
C THR A 82 -14.28 9.70 6.60
N GLU A 83 -15.13 9.80 7.62
CA GLU A 83 -14.93 10.74 8.75
C GLU A 83 -13.59 10.54 9.48
N TYR A 84 -12.97 9.36 9.34
CA TYR A 84 -11.73 9.00 10.03
C TYR A 84 -10.47 9.50 9.31
N GLU A 85 -10.59 10.07 8.10
CA GLU A 85 -9.45 10.59 7.34
C GLU A 85 -8.67 11.67 8.11
N LYS A 86 -9.36 12.44 8.98
CA LYS A 86 -8.73 13.43 9.88
C LYS A 86 -7.70 12.83 10.83
N TYR A 87 -7.75 11.52 11.09
CA TYR A 87 -6.84 10.80 11.96
C TYR A 87 -5.63 10.18 11.24
N LEU A 88 -5.51 10.33 9.91
CA LEU A 88 -4.32 9.93 9.15
C LEU A 88 -3.14 10.88 9.43
N ARG A 89 -2.59 10.78 10.64
CA ARG A 89 -1.47 11.60 11.15
C ARG A 89 -0.36 10.69 11.68
N PRO A 90 0.91 11.13 11.64
CA PRO A 90 2.02 10.33 12.17
C PRO A 90 1.82 9.92 13.65
N GLU A 91 1.28 10.82 14.48
CA GLU A 91 1.00 10.53 15.90
C GLU A 91 -0.01 9.40 16.10
N THR A 92 -1.00 9.28 15.22
CA THR A 92 -2.02 8.23 15.31
C THR A 92 -1.53 6.93 14.71
N LEU A 93 -0.88 6.98 13.54
CA LEU A 93 -0.41 5.79 12.83
C LEU A 93 0.75 5.09 13.53
N PHE A 94 1.69 5.85 14.10
CA PHE A 94 2.88 5.32 14.78
C PHE A 94 2.76 5.33 16.31
N GLY A 95 1.54 5.52 16.82
CA GLY A 95 1.21 5.44 18.23
C GLY A 95 1.18 3.99 18.75
N THR A 96 0.69 3.79 19.97
CA THR A 96 0.72 2.49 20.68
C THR A 96 0.00 1.35 19.97
N LYS A 97 -0.91 1.65 19.03
CA LYS A 97 -1.70 0.67 18.27
C LYS A 97 -1.02 0.21 16.97
N PHE A 98 0.26 0.53 16.76
CA PHE A 98 0.98 0.20 15.52
C PHE A 98 0.92 -1.28 15.16
N GLU A 99 1.26 -2.17 16.10
CA GLU A 99 1.25 -3.62 15.86
C GLU A 99 -0.15 -4.15 15.54
N ALA A 100 -1.18 -3.60 16.19
CA ALA A 100 -2.57 -3.94 15.89
C ALA A 100 -2.97 -3.54 14.47
N TYR A 101 -2.45 -2.41 13.97
CA TYR A 101 -2.69 -1.96 12.60
C TYR A 101 -1.93 -2.80 11.57
N LEU A 102 -0.71 -3.22 11.89
CA LEU A 102 0.11 -4.08 11.02
C LEU A 102 -0.53 -5.46 10.83
N ASN A 103 -1.10 -6.02 11.89
CA ASN A 103 -1.78 -7.31 11.89
C ASN A 103 -3.25 -7.24 11.45
N GLN A 104 -3.76 -6.04 11.15
CA GLN A 104 -5.14 -5.90 10.72
C GLN A 104 -5.30 -6.49 9.31
N LYS A 105 -6.27 -7.39 9.15
CA LYS A 105 -6.64 -7.89 7.83
C LYS A 105 -7.24 -6.75 7.00
N PRO A 106 -6.90 -6.61 5.71
CA PRO A 106 -7.56 -5.64 4.84
C PRO A 106 -9.06 -5.93 4.86
N SER A 107 -9.85 -4.94 5.25
CA SER A 107 -11.29 -5.11 5.31
C SER A 107 -11.80 -5.34 3.88
N ARG A 108 -12.63 -6.36 3.64
CA ARG A 108 -13.19 -6.68 2.29
C ARG A 108 -14.01 -5.55 1.64
N ARG A 109 -14.12 -4.39 2.30
CA ARG A 109 -14.72 -3.18 1.73
C ARG A 109 -13.74 -2.37 0.89
N SER A 110 -12.42 -2.54 1.06
CA SER A 110 -11.40 -1.85 0.27
C SER A 110 -11.22 -2.43 -1.13
N SER A 111 -11.61 -3.68 -1.38
CA SER A 111 -11.57 -4.30 -2.71
C SER A 111 -12.60 -3.74 -3.70
N LEU A 112 -13.54 -2.90 -3.27
CA LEU A 112 -14.55 -2.27 -4.13
C LEU A 112 -14.22 -0.83 -4.55
N CYS A 113 -13.16 -0.20 -4.02
CA CYS A 113 -12.77 1.15 -4.42
C CYS A 113 -11.76 1.14 -5.59
N ASP A 114 -10.82 0.20 -5.61
CA ASP A 114 -9.87 0.06 -6.72
C ASP A 114 -10.49 -0.54 -7.99
N GLN A 115 -11.61 -1.26 -7.87
CA GLN A 115 -12.33 -1.76 -9.03
C GLN A 115 -13.18 -0.68 -9.74
N GLN A 116 -13.45 0.46 -9.08
CA GLN A 116 -14.31 1.50 -9.65
C GLN A 116 -13.54 2.63 -10.39
N ARG A 117 -12.20 2.61 -10.42
CA ARG A 117 -11.39 3.61 -11.16
C ARG A 117 -10.87 3.14 -12.52
N LEU A 118 -10.86 1.82 -12.80
CA LEU A 118 -10.56 1.29 -14.14
C LEU A 118 -11.79 1.18 -15.06
N ALA A 119 -13.01 1.27 -14.52
CA ALA A 119 -14.23 1.29 -15.32
C ALA A 119 -14.60 2.68 -15.85
N SER A 120 -14.09 3.77 -15.25
CA SER A 120 -14.56 5.14 -15.53
C SER A 120 -13.69 5.96 -16.50
N LEU A 121 -12.58 5.41 -17.00
CA LEU A 121 -11.78 6.01 -18.09
C LEU A 121 -12.06 5.36 -19.46
N GLY A 122 -13.14 4.58 -19.58
CA GLY A 122 -13.56 3.91 -20.82
C GLY A 122 -14.88 4.41 -21.42
N ASP A 123 -15.49 5.46 -20.86
CA ASP A 123 -16.82 5.95 -21.26
C ASP A 123 -16.77 7.45 -21.68
N GLN A 124 -15.81 7.78 -22.56
CA GLN A 124 -15.87 9.04 -23.34
C GLN A 124 -15.12 8.92 -24.68
N VAL A 125 -15.39 7.85 -25.44
CA VAL A 125 -15.18 7.78 -26.91
C VAL A 125 -16.24 6.86 -27.55
N LYS A 126 -17.48 7.34 -27.58
CA LYS A 126 -18.56 6.92 -28.48
C LYS A 126 -19.16 8.26 -28.93
N GLU A 127 -19.28 8.65 -30.19
CA GLU A 127 -19.70 7.88 -31.36
C GLU A 127 -19.67 8.82 -32.57
N VAL A 128 -18.66 8.70 -33.43
CA VAL A 128 -18.65 9.05 -34.87
C VAL A 128 -17.50 8.17 -35.39
N GLU A 129 -17.66 7.10 -36.13
CA GLU A 129 -18.47 6.88 -37.31
C GLU A 129 -18.55 5.37 -37.55
N THR A 130 -19.66 4.95 -38.09
CA THR A 130 -19.91 3.64 -38.68
C THR A 130 -18.84 3.25 -39.71
N ALA A 131 -17.97 2.28 -39.40
CA ALA A 131 -17.44 1.29 -40.35
C ALA A 131 -16.40 0.41 -39.64
N LYS A 132 -16.57 -0.91 -39.71
CA LYS A 132 -15.44 -1.83 -39.66
C LYS A 132 -14.77 -1.77 -41.03
N PRO A 133 -13.47 -1.42 -41.13
CA PRO A 133 -12.67 -2.05 -42.16
C PRO A 133 -11.35 -2.61 -41.64
N SER A 134 -11.16 -3.89 -41.95
CA SER A 134 -9.90 -4.49 -42.37
C SER A 134 -8.76 -4.60 -41.35
N VAL A 135 -8.90 -5.53 -40.40
CA VAL A 135 -7.75 -6.25 -39.81
C VAL A 135 -7.28 -7.44 -40.71
N LEU A 136 -7.68 -7.42 -41.99
CA LEU A 136 -7.35 -8.44 -42.99
C LEU A 136 -6.67 -7.76 -44.19
N SER A 137 -5.43 -7.34 -44.03
CA SER A 137 -4.61 -6.95 -45.20
C SER A 137 -3.26 -7.66 -45.19
N LEU A 138 -2.52 -7.64 -44.09
CA LEU A 138 -1.14 -8.17 -44.12
C LEU A 138 -1.07 -9.70 -44.17
N ARG A 139 -1.98 -10.41 -43.50
CA ARG A 139 -1.96 -11.89 -43.48
C ARG A 139 -2.42 -12.48 -44.82
N GLU A 140 -3.37 -11.85 -45.48
CA GLU A 140 -3.86 -12.29 -46.80
C GLU A 140 -2.91 -11.85 -47.93
N GLN A 141 -2.26 -10.68 -47.81
CA GLN A 141 -1.17 -10.27 -48.70
C GLN A 141 0.05 -11.20 -48.62
N LEU A 142 0.37 -11.75 -47.44
CA LEU A 142 1.50 -12.67 -47.29
C LEU A 142 1.21 -14.07 -47.87
N GLU A 143 -0.05 -14.52 -47.82
CA GLU A 143 -0.45 -15.82 -48.41
C GLU A 143 -0.53 -15.77 -49.95
N ALA A 144 -0.89 -14.62 -50.53
CA ALA A 144 -0.87 -14.43 -51.99
C ALA A 144 0.55 -14.53 -52.59
N ILE A 145 1.57 -13.97 -51.90
CA ILE A 145 2.98 -14.03 -52.35
C ILE A 145 3.53 -15.47 -52.28
N LYS A 146 3.12 -16.26 -51.27
CA LYS A 146 3.55 -17.66 -51.15
C LYS A 146 2.95 -18.55 -52.24
N ARG A 147 1.75 -18.23 -52.74
CA ARG A 147 1.08 -19.00 -53.80
C ARG A 147 1.71 -18.79 -55.17
N LEU A 148 2.24 -17.59 -55.47
CA LEU A 148 2.93 -17.33 -56.74
C LEU A 148 4.26 -18.06 -56.90
N LYS A 149 5.00 -18.32 -55.81
CA LYS A 149 6.30 -19.02 -55.87
C LYS A 149 6.22 -20.54 -56.05
N ARG A 150 5.01 -21.11 -56.14
CA ARG A 150 4.81 -22.57 -56.26
C ARG A 150 4.39 -23.02 -57.66
N SER A 151 4.31 -22.09 -58.62
CA SER A 151 3.87 -22.37 -60.00
C SER A 151 4.97 -22.33 -61.08
N ASP A 152 6.22 -21.97 -60.74
CA ASP A 152 7.35 -22.00 -61.68
C ASP A 152 8.34 -23.16 -61.37
N VAL A 153 7.81 -24.35 -61.12
CA VAL A 153 8.54 -25.62 -61.21
C VAL A 153 7.65 -26.64 -61.91
N VAL A 154 7.53 -26.49 -63.22
CA VAL A 154 7.29 -27.57 -64.20
C VAL A 154 8.38 -27.45 -65.24
#